data_AF-A0A1A8WPI1-F1
#
_entry.id   AF-A0A1A8WPI1-F1
#
_cell.length_a   1.000
_cell.length_b   1.000
_cell.length_c   1.000
_cell.angle_alpha   90.00
_cell.angle_beta   90.00
_cell.angle_gamma   90.00
#
_symmetry.space_group_name_H-M   'P 1'
#
loop_
_entity.id
_entity.type
_entity.pdbx_description
1 polymer ?
#
loop_
_entity_poly.entity_id
_entity_poly.type
_entity_poly.pdbx_seq_one_letter_code
_entity_poly.pdbx_strand_id
1 'polypeptide(L)'
;MEEGVQILRNSSKFKLYNKLNEDIDIDGYKIYCSKTQYLESYYEGFNKLCYIFAKNLIKLSEILGDVTDNDERCRYLNFWINDNVRKKLNTHWEDKSNIPRVLTGFLTVENTIPEASKNNCYFDYRSDVSLDLWKEWKDLHDYIINYDYINDRITSGGDICTTYSKYFDYIKGLYDKFKGECCDNSIFNCPNRIKLYDWCTKDSLFTKKKCDKNKGADADSPEMTGNPDTEDQNIRGVPHLVFPLEPHTDDDSSGGLLSDSSNYYVKLSSGLSLLGISSAVFYLYKFTTFGKWIRSNVLRKEKINIDLEENAQNLIEHASDNLGVNIYDNDFHINYQSS
;
A
#
# COMPACT_ATOMS: atom_id res chain seq x y z
N MET A 1 -0.50 -3.13 -17.41
CA MET A 1 -0.14 -2.64 -18.75
C MET A 1 0.88 -3.61 -19.34
N GLU A 2 0.84 -3.88 -20.65
CA GLU A 2 1.72 -4.87 -21.31
C GLU A 2 3.17 -4.37 -21.40
N GLU A 3 3.36 -3.07 -21.63
CA GLU A 3 4.66 -2.40 -21.75
C GLU A 3 5.48 -2.46 -20.45
N GLY A 4 4.83 -2.26 -19.29
CA GLY A 4 5.49 -2.37 -17.98
C GLY A 4 6.03 -3.78 -17.74
N VAL A 5 5.24 -4.82 -18.08
CA VAL A 5 5.68 -6.21 -18.00
C VAL A 5 6.87 -6.46 -18.93
N GLN A 6 6.85 -5.92 -20.16
CA GLN A 6 7.96 -6.05 -21.11
C GLN A 6 9.27 -5.42 -20.59
N ILE A 7 9.18 -4.26 -19.93
CA ILE A 7 10.35 -3.59 -19.36
C ILE A 7 10.86 -4.38 -18.14
N LEU A 8 9.97 -4.79 -17.25
CA LEU A 8 10.31 -5.34 -15.94
C LEU A 8 10.55 -6.85 -15.92
N ARG A 9 10.22 -7.59 -16.98
CA ARG A 9 10.29 -9.06 -17.05
C ARG A 9 11.59 -9.67 -16.53
N ASN A 10 12.72 -9.01 -16.80
CA ASN A 10 14.04 -9.51 -16.40
C ASN A 10 14.56 -8.94 -15.08
N SER A 11 13.85 -8.00 -14.45
CA SER A 11 14.24 -7.45 -13.15
C SER A 11 14.16 -8.51 -12.04
N SER A 12 15.19 -8.54 -11.20
CA SER A 12 15.22 -9.38 -9.99
C SER A 12 14.12 -9.00 -9.00
N LYS A 13 13.89 -7.70 -8.77
CA LYS A 13 12.85 -7.21 -7.84
C LYS A 13 11.45 -7.53 -8.35
N PHE A 14 11.19 -7.42 -9.66
CA PHE A 14 9.91 -7.82 -10.23
C PHE A 14 9.64 -9.33 -10.10
N LYS A 15 10.70 -10.15 -10.25
CA LYS A 15 10.61 -11.62 -10.10
C LYS A 15 10.36 -12.08 -8.66
N LEU A 16 10.50 -11.23 -7.64
CA LEU A 16 10.25 -11.61 -6.24
C LEU A 16 8.80 -12.08 -6.00
N TYR A 17 7.82 -11.58 -6.76
CA TYR A 17 6.45 -12.09 -6.70
C TYR A 17 6.34 -13.58 -7.03
N ASN A 18 7.27 -14.15 -7.81
CA ASN A 18 7.26 -15.57 -8.12
C ASN A 18 7.52 -16.42 -6.88
N LYS A 19 8.39 -15.96 -5.95
CA LYS A 19 8.65 -16.66 -4.69
C LYS A 19 7.38 -16.78 -3.83
N LEU A 20 6.50 -15.78 -3.90
CA LEU A 20 5.21 -15.79 -3.21
C LEU A 20 4.17 -16.72 -3.85
N ASN A 21 4.38 -17.18 -5.08
CA ASN A 21 3.47 -18.12 -5.76
C ASN A 21 3.79 -19.59 -5.44
N GLU A 22 4.91 -19.89 -4.79
CA GLU A 22 5.33 -21.25 -4.49
C GLU A 22 4.36 -21.92 -3.50
N ASP A 23 3.93 -23.14 -3.80
CA ASP A 23 2.97 -23.92 -3.01
C ASP A 23 3.63 -25.10 -2.27
N ILE A 24 4.95 -25.07 -2.13
CA ILE A 24 5.73 -26.05 -1.37
C ILE A 24 5.43 -25.90 0.13
N ASP A 25 5.28 -27.05 0.81
CA ASP A 25 5.09 -27.21 2.26
C ASP A 25 3.96 -26.36 2.87
N ILE A 26 2.89 -26.11 2.10
CA ILE A 26 1.75 -25.30 2.55
C ILE A 26 0.81 -26.02 3.54
N ASP A 27 0.95 -27.34 3.68
CA ASP A 27 0.05 -28.18 4.46
C ASP A 27 0.04 -27.84 5.95
N GLY A 28 1.19 -27.46 6.51
CA GLY A 28 1.30 -27.01 7.90
C GLY A 28 0.52 -25.72 8.21
N TYR A 29 0.14 -24.97 7.17
CA TYR A 29 -0.54 -23.67 7.31
C TYR A 29 -2.06 -23.77 7.15
N LYS A 30 -2.59 -24.96 6.83
CA LYS A 30 -4.03 -25.22 6.70
C LYS A 30 -4.83 -24.82 7.93
N ILE A 31 -4.24 -24.98 9.12
CA ILE A 31 -4.89 -24.71 10.41
C ILE A 31 -5.38 -23.26 10.52
N TYR A 32 -4.65 -22.30 9.96
CA TYR A 32 -4.98 -20.87 9.98
C TYR A 32 -6.16 -20.50 9.07
N CYS A 33 -6.52 -21.40 8.16
CA CYS A 33 -7.61 -21.23 7.19
C CYS A 33 -8.90 -21.96 7.60
N SER A 34 -8.92 -22.67 8.73
CA SER A 34 -10.06 -23.49 9.17
C SER A 34 -11.39 -22.71 9.20
N LYS A 35 -11.38 -21.46 9.67
CA LYS A 35 -12.56 -20.60 9.75
C LYS A 35 -13.08 -20.09 8.40
N THR A 36 -12.30 -20.23 7.34
CA THR A 36 -12.62 -19.69 6.01
C THR A 36 -12.78 -20.77 4.95
N GLN A 37 -12.69 -22.06 5.34
CA GLN A 37 -12.80 -23.20 4.42
C GLN A 37 -14.11 -23.24 3.62
N TYR A 38 -15.19 -22.70 4.19
CA TYR A 38 -16.49 -22.60 3.53
C TYR A 38 -16.46 -21.74 2.26
N LEU A 39 -15.45 -20.88 2.08
CA LEU A 39 -15.33 -20.03 0.88
C LEU A 39 -14.98 -20.85 -0.36
N GLU A 40 -14.40 -22.03 -0.23
CA GLU A 40 -14.06 -22.90 -1.36
C GLU A 40 -15.29 -23.26 -2.21
N SER A 41 -16.47 -23.43 -1.60
CA SER A 41 -17.69 -23.76 -2.33
C SER A 41 -18.22 -22.62 -3.20
N TYR A 42 -17.79 -21.39 -2.94
CA TYR A 42 -18.17 -20.18 -3.69
C TYR A 42 -17.03 -19.69 -4.60
N TYR A 43 -15.80 -19.98 -4.21
CA TYR A 43 -14.58 -19.46 -4.79
C TYR A 43 -13.58 -20.60 -4.94
N GLU A 44 -13.73 -21.38 -6.01
CA GLU A 44 -12.86 -22.53 -6.28
C GLU A 44 -11.37 -22.13 -6.22
N GLY A 45 -10.60 -22.91 -5.46
CA GLY A 45 -9.18 -22.67 -5.19
C GLY A 45 -8.89 -21.63 -4.09
N PHE A 46 -9.91 -21.12 -3.39
CA PHE A 46 -9.73 -20.23 -2.24
C PHE A 46 -8.88 -20.88 -1.15
N ASN A 47 -9.13 -22.15 -0.80
CA ASN A 47 -8.40 -22.87 0.24
C ASN A 47 -6.92 -22.96 -0.08
N LYS A 48 -6.58 -23.32 -1.33
CA LYS A 48 -5.19 -23.37 -1.77
C LYS A 48 -4.51 -21.99 -1.65
N LEU A 49 -5.18 -20.94 -2.13
CA LEU A 49 -4.67 -19.57 -2.02
C LEU A 49 -4.52 -19.12 -0.56
N CYS A 50 -5.46 -19.53 0.30
CA CYS A 50 -5.43 -19.27 1.74
C CYS A 50 -4.20 -19.88 2.41
N TYR A 51 -3.88 -21.13 2.10
CA TYR A 51 -2.72 -21.81 2.69
C TYR A 51 -1.40 -21.12 2.27
N ILE A 52 -1.30 -20.73 1.00
CA ILE A 52 -0.15 -19.96 0.49
C ILE A 52 -0.06 -18.60 1.17
N PHE A 53 -1.19 -17.88 1.33
CA PHE A 53 -1.22 -16.59 2.03
C PHE A 53 -0.76 -16.72 3.49
N ALA A 54 -1.27 -17.71 4.23
CA ALA A 54 -0.86 -17.95 5.61
C ALA A 54 0.63 -18.29 5.73
N LYS A 55 1.15 -19.15 4.85
CA LYS A 55 2.58 -19.44 4.75
C LYS A 55 3.38 -18.17 4.48
N ASN A 56 2.99 -17.41 3.46
CA ASN A 56 3.72 -16.22 3.03
C ASN A 56 3.76 -15.16 4.12
N LEU A 57 2.68 -14.97 4.88
CA LEU A 57 2.67 -14.02 6.00
C LEU A 57 3.62 -14.46 7.13
N ILE A 58 3.60 -15.74 7.50
CA ILE A 58 4.44 -16.29 8.58
C ILE A 58 5.93 -16.34 8.20
N LYS A 59 6.22 -16.69 6.95
CA LYS A 59 7.57 -16.91 6.42
C LYS A 59 8.09 -15.75 5.57
N LEU A 60 7.45 -14.58 5.65
CA LEU A 60 7.71 -13.47 4.74
C LEU A 60 9.18 -13.04 4.71
N SER A 61 9.80 -12.95 5.89
CA SER A 61 11.21 -12.57 6.05
C SER A 61 12.20 -13.61 5.51
N GLU A 62 11.81 -14.88 5.49
CA GLU A 62 12.59 -15.99 4.92
C GLU A 62 12.44 -16.00 3.38
N ILE A 63 11.21 -15.96 2.88
CA ILE A 63 10.89 -15.99 1.43
C ILE A 63 11.48 -14.78 0.72
N LEU A 64 11.35 -13.60 1.33
CA LEU A 64 11.89 -12.33 0.82
C LEU A 64 13.12 -11.88 1.61
N GLY A 65 14.00 -12.82 1.93
CA GLY A 65 15.26 -12.56 2.65
C GLY A 65 16.14 -11.49 1.96
N ASP A 66 16.12 -11.44 0.63
CA ASP A 66 16.88 -10.47 -0.18
C ASP A 66 16.38 -9.01 -0.04
N VAL A 67 15.16 -8.81 0.47
CA VAL A 67 14.57 -7.48 0.71
C VAL A 67 14.87 -7.09 2.14
N THR A 68 15.71 -6.10 2.39
CA THR A 68 16.10 -5.73 3.76
C THR A 68 15.01 -4.98 4.54
N ASP A 69 14.16 -4.25 3.83
CA ASP A 69 13.11 -3.43 4.41
C ASP A 69 11.83 -4.25 4.69
N ASN A 70 11.35 -4.25 5.94
CA ASN A 70 10.17 -5.02 6.34
C ASN A 70 8.86 -4.46 5.79
N ASP A 71 8.74 -3.13 5.69
CA ASP A 71 7.54 -2.51 5.10
C ASP A 71 7.45 -2.87 3.61
N GLU A 72 8.58 -2.96 2.94
CA GLU A 72 8.72 -3.36 1.55
C GLU A 72 8.31 -4.82 1.33
N ARG A 73 8.78 -5.74 2.17
CA ARG A 73 8.30 -7.13 2.17
C ARG A 73 6.77 -7.17 2.33
N CYS A 74 6.23 -6.34 3.22
CA CYS A 74 4.79 -6.30 3.47
C CYS A 74 4.00 -5.70 2.30
N ARG A 75 4.54 -4.71 1.59
CA ARG A 75 4.01 -4.20 0.33
C ARG A 75 3.92 -5.31 -0.72
N TYR A 76 4.99 -6.08 -0.91
CA TYR A 76 4.98 -7.24 -1.82
C TYR A 76 3.86 -8.23 -1.49
N LEU A 77 3.70 -8.61 -0.22
CA LEU A 77 2.65 -9.54 0.21
C LEU A 77 1.25 -9.00 -0.11
N ASN A 78 1.00 -7.74 0.22
CA ASN A 78 -0.32 -7.11 0.03
C ASN A 78 -0.68 -6.92 -1.44
N PHE A 79 0.27 -6.50 -2.28
CA PHE A 79 0.05 -6.44 -3.72
C PHE A 79 -0.11 -7.82 -4.34
N TRP A 80 0.64 -8.81 -3.87
CA TRP A 80 0.54 -10.18 -4.33
C TRP A 80 -0.85 -10.77 -4.09
N ILE A 81 -1.40 -10.66 -2.87
CA ILE A 81 -2.69 -11.26 -2.55
C ILE A 81 -3.84 -10.57 -3.29
N ASN A 82 -3.84 -9.23 -3.36
CA ASN A 82 -4.86 -8.49 -4.11
C ASN A 82 -4.81 -8.79 -5.61
N ASP A 83 -3.61 -8.91 -6.21
CA ASP A 83 -3.45 -9.26 -7.62
C ASP A 83 -3.91 -10.72 -7.89
N ASN A 84 -3.67 -11.66 -6.98
CA ASN A 84 -4.16 -13.03 -7.11
C ASN A 84 -5.69 -13.11 -7.03
N VAL A 85 -6.30 -12.42 -6.06
CA VAL A 85 -7.77 -12.29 -5.95
C VAL A 85 -8.35 -11.70 -7.24
N ARG A 86 -7.75 -10.60 -7.74
CA ARG A 86 -8.16 -9.97 -9.00
C ARG A 86 -8.08 -10.92 -10.19
N LYS A 87 -6.99 -11.69 -10.33
CA LYS A 87 -6.82 -12.67 -11.41
C LYS A 87 -7.89 -13.76 -11.35
N LYS A 88 -8.18 -14.28 -10.15
CA LYS A 88 -9.23 -15.30 -9.96
C LYS A 88 -10.62 -14.78 -10.32
N LEU A 89 -10.95 -13.55 -9.97
CA LEU A 89 -12.21 -12.90 -10.39
C LEU A 89 -12.35 -12.72 -11.90
N ASN A 90 -11.24 -12.51 -12.59
CA ASN A 90 -11.26 -12.34 -14.05
C ASN A 90 -11.33 -13.66 -14.83
N THR A 91 -11.19 -14.81 -14.16
CA THR A 91 -10.99 -16.10 -14.84
C THR A 91 -11.87 -17.24 -14.34
N HIS A 92 -12.13 -17.32 -13.03
CA HIS A 92 -12.77 -18.49 -12.40
C HIS A 92 -13.97 -18.11 -11.51
N TRP A 93 -13.95 -16.94 -10.86
CA TRP A 93 -15.02 -16.57 -9.92
C TRP A 93 -16.06 -15.70 -10.62
N GLU A 94 -17.18 -16.32 -11.01
CA GLU A 94 -18.26 -15.68 -11.77
C GLU A 94 -19.01 -14.61 -10.94
N ASP A 95 -19.16 -14.81 -9.63
CA ASP A 95 -19.81 -13.87 -8.74
C ASP A 95 -18.84 -12.78 -8.24
N LYS A 96 -18.87 -11.63 -8.93
CA LYS A 96 -18.10 -10.43 -8.58
C LYS A 96 -18.72 -9.62 -7.44
N SER A 97 -19.95 -9.94 -7.01
CA SER A 97 -20.69 -9.12 -6.04
C SER A 97 -20.13 -9.20 -4.62
N ASN A 98 -19.33 -10.24 -4.31
CA ASN A 98 -18.85 -10.51 -2.96
C ASN A 98 -17.32 -10.52 -2.80
N ILE A 99 -16.61 -9.69 -3.57
CA ILE A 99 -15.16 -9.43 -3.34
C ILE A 99 -14.87 -9.08 -1.87
N PRO A 100 -15.66 -8.21 -1.19
CA PRO A 100 -15.43 -7.93 0.22
C PRO A 100 -15.44 -9.18 1.10
N ARG A 101 -16.27 -10.18 0.79
CA ARG A 101 -16.32 -11.46 1.54
C ARG A 101 -15.02 -12.25 1.41
N VAL A 102 -14.46 -12.30 0.19
CA VAL A 102 -13.15 -12.95 -0.05
C VAL A 102 -12.05 -12.24 0.73
N LEU A 103 -11.98 -10.91 0.66
CA LEU A 103 -10.97 -10.12 1.36
C LEU A 103 -11.12 -10.23 2.88
N THR A 104 -12.35 -10.25 3.41
CA THR A 104 -12.62 -10.51 4.84
C THR A 104 -12.17 -11.92 5.24
N GLY A 105 -12.24 -12.89 4.33
CA GLY A 105 -11.65 -14.22 4.51
C GLY A 105 -10.16 -14.12 4.81
N PHE A 106 -9.37 -13.42 3.99
CA PHE A 106 -7.94 -13.24 4.24
C PHE A 106 -7.64 -12.47 5.53
N LEU A 107 -8.44 -11.45 5.87
CA LEU A 107 -8.36 -10.77 7.17
C LEU A 107 -8.60 -11.75 8.34
N THR A 108 -9.56 -12.66 8.20
CA THR A 108 -9.85 -13.69 9.23
C THR A 108 -8.67 -14.65 9.41
N VAL A 109 -7.99 -14.99 8.32
CA VAL A 109 -6.79 -15.86 8.34
C VAL A 109 -5.66 -15.15 9.06
N GLU A 110 -5.38 -13.89 8.73
CA GLU A 110 -4.39 -13.07 9.42
C GLU A 110 -4.67 -13.00 10.93
N ASN A 111 -5.93 -12.75 11.33
CA ASN A 111 -6.34 -12.72 12.74
C ASN A 111 -6.22 -14.07 13.46
N THR A 112 -6.15 -15.18 12.72
CA THR A 112 -5.95 -16.52 13.29
C THR A 112 -4.46 -16.83 13.51
N ILE A 113 -3.56 -16.10 12.84
CA ILE A 113 -2.12 -16.27 12.99
C ILE A 113 -1.65 -15.55 14.27
N PRO A 114 -0.83 -16.20 15.12
CA PRO A 114 -0.28 -15.56 16.32
C PRO A 114 0.52 -14.30 15.98
N GLU A 115 0.37 -13.27 16.82
CA GLU A 115 0.98 -11.96 16.57
C GLU A 115 2.50 -12.02 16.40
N ALA A 116 3.17 -12.83 17.24
CA ALA A 116 4.61 -13.04 17.17
C ALA A 116 5.10 -13.68 15.84
N SER A 117 4.19 -14.27 15.06
CA SER A 117 4.50 -14.91 13.78
C SER A 117 4.29 -14.00 12.57
N LYS A 118 3.68 -12.81 12.74
CA LYS A 118 3.35 -11.92 11.62
C LYS A 118 4.51 -11.03 11.15
N ASN A 119 5.63 -11.01 11.88
CA ASN A 119 6.81 -10.21 11.54
C ASN A 119 6.50 -8.71 11.31
N ASN A 120 5.57 -8.13 12.08
CA ASN A 120 5.06 -6.76 11.91
C ASN A 120 4.46 -6.44 10.53
N CYS A 121 4.08 -7.46 9.76
CA CYS A 121 3.33 -7.29 8.52
C CYS A 121 1.86 -7.68 8.72
N TYR A 122 0.97 -6.90 8.12
CA TYR A 122 -0.47 -7.12 8.20
C TYR A 122 -1.09 -6.99 6.81
N PHE A 123 -2.20 -7.67 6.62
CA PHE A 123 -3.03 -7.49 5.45
C PHE A 123 -3.79 -6.16 5.57
N ASP A 124 -3.58 -5.28 4.61
CA ASP A 124 -4.26 -4.00 4.51
C ASP A 124 -5.64 -4.20 3.89
N TYR A 125 -6.55 -4.70 4.71
CA TYR A 125 -7.93 -4.92 4.32
C TYR A 125 -8.65 -3.58 4.07
N ARG A 126 -9.13 -3.41 2.83
CA ARG A 126 -9.90 -2.25 2.38
C ARG A 126 -11.05 -2.71 1.50
N SER A 127 -12.27 -2.77 2.06
CA SER A 127 -13.48 -3.16 1.31
C SER A 127 -14.01 -2.06 0.40
N ASP A 128 -13.62 -0.81 0.67
CA ASP A 128 -13.99 0.41 -0.08
C ASP A 128 -13.11 0.64 -1.31
N VAL A 129 -12.01 -0.10 -1.44
CA VAL A 129 -11.03 0.04 -2.52
C VAL A 129 -11.25 -1.05 -3.56
N SER A 130 -11.33 -0.66 -4.83
CA SER A 130 -11.45 -1.62 -5.94
C SER A 130 -10.14 -2.36 -6.20
N LEU A 131 -10.24 -3.59 -6.69
CA LEU A 131 -9.05 -4.37 -7.07
C LEU A 131 -8.28 -3.77 -8.25
N ASP A 132 -8.95 -2.97 -9.09
CA ASP A 132 -8.27 -2.24 -10.17
C ASP A 132 -7.44 -1.07 -9.62
N LEU A 133 -7.89 -0.40 -8.55
CA LEU A 133 -7.07 0.59 -7.86
C LEU A 133 -5.87 -0.06 -7.15
N TRP A 134 -6.07 -1.23 -6.53
CA TRP A 134 -4.95 -2.05 -6.02
C TRP A 134 -3.91 -2.39 -7.09
N LYS A 135 -4.37 -2.71 -8.31
CA LYS A 135 -3.50 -2.96 -9.46
C LYS A 135 -2.77 -1.68 -9.90
N GLU A 136 -3.41 -0.52 -9.90
CA GLU A 136 -2.75 0.76 -10.20
C GLU A 136 -1.63 1.07 -9.17
N TRP A 137 -1.90 0.89 -7.88
CA TRP A 137 -0.88 1.06 -6.83
C TRP A 137 0.25 0.04 -6.94
N LYS A 138 -0.06 -1.20 -7.34
CA LYS A 138 0.97 -2.19 -7.65
C LYS A 138 1.83 -1.77 -8.83
N ASP A 139 1.23 -1.26 -9.91
CA ASP A 139 1.99 -0.79 -11.09
C ASP A 139 2.93 0.37 -10.71
N LEU A 140 2.51 1.25 -9.78
CA LEU A 140 3.36 2.29 -9.17
C LEU A 140 4.50 1.71 -8.33
N HIS A 141 4.17 0.77 -7.44
CA HIS A 141 5.16 0.05 -6.63
C HIS A 141 6.24 -0.59 -7.49
N ASP A 142 5.80 -1.34 -8.51
CA ASP A 142 6.67 -2.02 -9.46
C ASP A 142 7.58 -1.03 -10.18
N TYR A 143 7.10 0.17 -10.54
CA TYR A 143 7.95 1.21 -11.10
C TYR A 143 8.99 1.72 -10.09
N ILE A 144 8.53 2.10 -8.89
CA ILE A 144 9.37 2.72 -7.84
C ILE A 144 10.53 1.80 -7.46
N ILE A 145 10.24 0.54 -7.17
CA ILE A 145 11.28 -0.40 -6.72
C ILE A 145 12.25 -0.76 -7.85
N ASN A 146 11.80 -0.72 -9.10
CA ASN A 146 12.60 -1.04 -10.28
C ASN A 146 13.20 0.19 -10.97
N TYR A 147 13.12 1.37 -10.37
CA TYR A 147 13.54 2.63 -11.00
C TYR A 147 14.97 2.57 -11.56
N ASP A 148 15.93 2.09 -10.77
CA ASP A 148 17.33 2.00 -11.18
C ASP A 148 17.51 1.03 -12.35
N TYR A 149 16.87 -0.14 -12.28
CA TYR A 149 16.88 -1.13 -13.35
C TYR A 149 16.26 -0.58 -14.65
N ILE A 150 15.17 0.20 -14.56
CA ILE A 150 14.57 0.87 -15.71
C ILE A 150 15.57 1.88 -16.30
N ASN A 151 16.21 2.70 -15.46
CA ASN A 151 17.19 3.70 -15.89
C ASN A 151 18.36 3.06 -16.64
N ASP A 152 18.92 1.97 -16.10
CA ASP A 152 20.00 1.23 -16.75
C ASP A 152 19.57 0.71 -18.12
N ARG A 153 18.36 0.14 -18.24
CA ARG A 153 17.85 -0.34 -19.52
C ARG A 153 17.69 0.75 -20.57
N ILE A 154 17.17 1.92 -20.18
CA ILE A 154 16.92 3.00 -21.15
C ILE A 154 18.21 3.70 -21.59
N THR A 155 19.31 3.58 -20.83
CA THR A 155 20.63 4.06 -21.30
C THR A 155 21.10 3.37 -22.58
N SER A 156 20.64 2.14 -22.83
CA SER A 156 20.99 1.35 -24.01
C SER A 156 20.37 1.90 -25.30
N GLY A 157 19.33 2.74 -25.21
CA GLY A 157 18.69 3.35 -26.37
C GLY A 157 17.88 2.39 -27.26
N GLY A 158 17.50 2.85 -28.45
CA GLY A 158 16.77 2.05 -29.43
C GLY A 158 15.28 1.83 -29.12
N ASP A 159 14.76 0.67 -29.49
CA ASP A 159 13.32 0.33 -29.37
C ASP A 159 12.78 0.42 -27.95
N ILE A 160 13.63 0.17 -26.94
CA ILE A 160 13.25 0.26 -25.52
C ILE A 160 12.76 1.66 -25.15
N CYS A 161 13.23 2.72 -25.85
CA CYS A 161 12.80 4.09 -25.59
C CYS A 161 11.32 4.31 -25.93
N THR A 162 10.80 3.63 -26.96
CA THR A 162 9.38 3.74 -27.33
C THR A 162 8.51 3.07 -26.26
N THR A 163 8.88 1.86 -25.82
CA THR A 163 8.20 1.16 -24.72
C THR A 163 8.29 1.95 -23.41
N TYR A 164 9.47 2.48 -23.09
CA TYR A 164 9.69 3.30 -21.90
C TYR A 164 8.84 4.56 -21.91
N SER A 165 8.76 5.27 -23.04
CA SER A 165 7.93 6.48 -23.09
C SER A 165 6.48 6.17 -22.76
N LYS A 166 5.89 5.15 -23.38
CA LYS A 166 4.50 4.75 -23.11
C LYS A 166 4.29 4.32 -21.66
N TYR A 167 5.22 3.50 -21.15
CA TYR A 167 5.15 3.03 -19.78
C TYR A 167 5.29 4.17 -18.77
N PHE A 168 6.22 5.10 -19.00
CA PHE A 168 6.42 6.28 -18.15
C PHE A 168 5.18 7.19 -18.15
N ASP A 169 4.60 7.48 -19.32
CA ASP A 169 3.44 8.36 -19.41
C ASP A 169 2.24 7.77 -18.63
N TYR A 170 2.06 6.45 -18.68
CA TYR A 170 1.06 5.76 -17.85
C TYR A 170 1.34 5.84 -16.36
N ILE A 171 2.56 5.47 -15.94
CA ILE A 171 2.96 5.49 -14.54
C ILE A 171 2.89 6.92 -13.96
N LYS A 172 3.26 7.93 -14.75
CA LYS A 172 3.15 9.33 -14.36
C LYS A 172 1.69 9.71 -14.09
N GLY A 173 0.77 9.32 -14.99
CA GLY A 173 -0.66 9.52 -14.77
C GLY A 173 -1.18 8.84 -13.50
N LEU A 174 -0.74 7.62 -13.23
CA LEU A 174 -1.08 6.94 -11.98
C LEU A 174 -0.53 7.66 -10.75
N TYR A 175 0.70 8.19 -10.82
CA TYR A 175 1.31 8.89 -9.70
C TYR A 175 0.63 10.22 -9.41
N ASP A 176 0.25 10.96 -10.44
CA ASP A 176 -0.48 12.24 -10.29
C ASP A 176 -1.86 12.00 -9.66
N LYS A 177 -2.56 10.94 -10.08
CA LYS A 177 -3.80 10.50 -9.43
C LYS A 177 -3.56 10.11 -7.97
N PHE A 178 -2.54 9.29 -7.71
CA PHE A 178 -2.15 8.87 -6.36
C PHE A 178 -1.84 10.08 -5.44
N LYS A 179 -1.12 11.09 -5.94
CA LYS A 179 -0.81 12.31 -5.18
C LYS A 179 -2.07 13.04 -4.73
N GLY A 180 -3.00 13.27 -5.67
CA GLY A 180 -4.27 13.94 -5.37
C GLY A 180 -5.16 13.16 -4.39
N GLU A 181 -5.14 11.84 -4.45
CA GLU A 181 -6.01 10.99 -3.62
C GLU A 181 -5.40 10.65 -2.23
N CYS A 182 -4.08 10.43 -2.17
CA CYS A 182 -3.38 9.89 -1.00
C CYS A 182 -2.53 10.91 -0.23
N CYS A 183 -2.05 11.97 -0.88
CA CYS A 183 -1.02 12.86 -0.32
C CYS A 183 -1.57 14.23 0.10
N ASP A 184 -2.56 14.75 -0.63
CA ASP A 184 -3.07 16.13 -0.46
C ASP A 184 -4.15 16.24 0.63
N ASN A 185 -3.86 15.69 1.83
CA ASN A 185 -4.65 15.73 3.09
C ASN A 185 -5.61 14.56 3.38
N SER A 186 -5.53 13.42 2.66
CA SER A 186 -6.33 12.24 2.96
C SER A 186 -5.51 10.96 3.14
N ILE A 187 -4.75 10.89 4.23
CA ILE A 187 -4.02 9.67 4.64
C ILE A 187 -4.97 8.46 4.78
N PHE A 188 -6.25 8.71 5.06
CA PHE A 188 -7.26 7.67 5.22
C PHE A 188 -7.73 7.03 3.91
N ASN A 189 -7.52 7.67 2.75
CA ASN A 189 -7.97 7.13 1.47
C ASN A 189 -7.10 5.97 0.97
N CYS A 190 -5.91 5.79 1.54
CA CYS A 190 -4.91 4.88 0.99
C CYS A 190 -4.45 3.85 2.03
N PRO A 191 -3.99 2.67 1.59
CA PRO A 191 -3.46 1.62 2.45
C PRO A 191 -2.38 2.16 3.38
N ASN A 192 -2.72 2.25 4.66
CA ASN A 192 -1.90 2.86 5.70
C ASN A 192 -1.01 1.82 6.39
N ARG A 193 -1.44 0.54 6.46
CA ARG A 193 -0.66 -0.55 7.06
C ARG A 193 0.58 -0.87 6.25
N ILE A 194 0.52 -0.65 4.94
CA ILE A 194 1.67 -0.79 4.02
C ILE A 194 2.35 0.54 3.66
N LYS A 195 1.99 1.62 4.39
CA LYS A 195 2.64 2.94 4.33
C LYS A 195 2.78 3.50 2.90
N LEU A 196 1.71 3.47 2.10
CA LEU A 196 1.81 4.02 0.73
C LEU A 196 2.13 5.52 0.71
N TYR A 197 1.80 6.25 1.77
CA TYR A 197 2.14 7.67 1.91
C TYR A 197 3.64 7.96 1.83
N ASP A 198 4.53 6.97 2.02
CA ASP A 198 5.97 7.11 1.81
C ASP A 198 6.31 7.53 0.37
N TRP A 199 5.43 7.25 -0.58
CA TRP A 199 5.60 7.60 -1.98
C TRP A 199 5.27 9.07 -2.28
N CYS A 200 4.59 9.77 -1.38
CA CYS A 200 4.21 11.17 -1.55
C CYS A 200 5.38 12.13 -1.73
N THR A 201 6.59 11.72 -1.33
CA THR A 201 7.83 12.52 -1.41
C THR A 201 8.75 12.06 -2.55
N LYS A 202 8.30 11.13 -3.41
CA LYS A 202 9.12 10.51 -4.46
C LYS A 202 9.03 11.21 -5.81
N ASP A 203 8.67 12.51 -5.84
CA ASP A 203 8.44 13.28 -7.07
C ASP A 203 9.62 13.21 -8.06
N SER A 204 10.85 13.08 -7.55
CA SER A 204 12.07 12.93 -8.35
C SER A 204 12.10 11.68 -9.24
N LEU A 205 11.42 10.59 -8.83
CA LEU A 205 11.33 9.36 -9.63
C LEU A 205 10.41 9.54 -10.84
N PHE A 206 9.47 10.48 -10.78
CA PHE A 206 8.45 10.71 -11.79
C PHE A 206 8.79 11.88 -12.72
N THR A 207 10.09 12.12 -12.91
CA THR A 207 10.64 13.03 -13.92
C THR A 207 11.16 12.22 -15.11
N LYS A 208 10.64 12.49 -16.31
CA LYS A 208 10.95 11.73 -17.52
C LYS A 208 12.44 11.81 -17.85
N LYS A 209 13.10 10.67 -17.98
CA LYS A 209 14.51 10.61 -18.37
C LYS A 209 14.65 10.68 -19.89
N LYS A 210 15.75 11.28 -20.34
CA LYS A 210 16.11 11.26 -21.76
C LYS A 210 16.47 9.84 -22.17
N CYS A 211 15.85 9.36 -23.25
CA CYS A 211 16.16 8.08 -23.87
C CYS A 211 16.38 8.35 -25.36
N ASP A 212 17.56 8.00 -25.86
CA ASP A 212 17.94 8.26 -27.25
C ASP A 212 17.56 7.06 -28.11
N LYS A 213 16.59 7.26 -29.00
CA LYS A 213 16.15 6.22 -29.94
C LYS A 213 17.23 5.86 -30.97
N ASN A 214 18.18 6.76 -31.21
CA ASN A 214 19.22 6.58 -32.24
C ASN A 214 20.48 5.92 -31.69
N LYS A 215 20.63 5.83 -30.35
CA LYS A 215 21.71 5.04 -29.74
C LYS A 215 21.54 3.57 -30.11
N GLY A 216 22.51 3.04 -30.84
CA GLY A 216 22.55 1.65 -31.30
C GLY A 216 22.35 1.45 -32.81
N ALA A 217 22.05 2.50 -33.59
CA ALA A 217 21.94 2.42 -35.05
C ALA A 217 23.28 2.61 -35.80
N ASP A 218 24.32 3.14 -35.13
CA ASP A 218 25.61 3.48 -35.75
C ASP A 218 26.71 2.41 -35.55
N ALA A 219 26.34 1.14 -35.34
CA ALA A 219 27.31 0.03 -35.27
C ALA A 219 27.58 -0.64 -36.64
N ASP A 220 27.13 -0.05 -37.75
CA ASP A 220 27.68 -0.34 -39.07
C ASP A 220 28.75 0.71 -39.39
N SER A 221 29.99 0.24 -39.42
CA SER A 221 31.24 0.96 -39.69
C SER A 221 31.10 2.05 -40.76
N PRO A 222 31.77 3.21 -40.64
CA PRO A 222 32.06 4.00 -41.82
C PRO A 222 32.89 3.14 -42.76
N GLU A 223 32.45 3.00 -44.02
CA GLU A 223 33.28 2.54 -45.12
C GLU A 223 34.53 3.42 -45.16
N MET A 224 35.64 2.87 -44.70
CA MET A 224 36.96 3.43 -44.93
C MET A 224 37.29 3.17 -46.40
N THR A 225 36.96 4.14 -47.25
CA THR A 225 37.47 4.23 -48.62
C THR A 225 38.98 4.39 -48.54
N GLY A 226 39.69 3.27 -48.64
CA GLY A 226 41.13 3.24 -48.75
C GLY A 226 41.54 3.62 -50.16
N ASN A 227 42.15 4.79 -50.31
CA ASN A 227 43.15 5.02 -51.36
C ASN A 227 44.53 5.05 -50.70
N PRO A 228 45.52 4.29 -51.20
CA PRO A 228 46.88 4.34 -50.73
C PRO A 228 47.62 5.45 -51.47
N ASP A 229 48.36 6.30 -50.78
CA ASP A 229 49.54 6.95 -51.37
C ASP A 229 50.49 7.50 -50.28
N THR A 230 51.67 6.87 -50.24
CA THR A 230 53.02 7.41 -50.09
C THR A 230 53.56 7.94 -48.74
N GLU A 231 54.76 7.42 -48.43
CA GLU A 231 55.79 7.79 -47.44
C GLU A 231 55.96 9.32 -47.26
N ASP A 232 56.37 9.89 -46.12
CA ASP A 232 57.71 9.81 -45.51
C ASP A 232 57.83 10.84 -44.34
N GLN A 233 58.83 10.62 -43.47
CA GLN A 233 59.55 11.51 -42.53
C GLN A 233 58.96 11.98 -41.18
N ASN A 234 59.32 11.22 -40.13
CA ASN A 234 60.33 11.55 -39.10
C ASN A 234 60.33 12.90 -38.32
N ILE A 235 60.52 12.76 -36.99
CA ILE A 235 61.23 13.63 -36.01
C ILE A 235 60.40 14.17 -34.81
N ARG A 236 60.50 13.42 -33.70
CA ARG A 236 60.94 13.80 -32.33
C ARG A 236 60.72 15.25 -31.84
N GLY A 237 59.98 15.39 -30.75
CA GLY A 237 60.09 16.54 -29.83
C GLY A 237 59.12 16.50 -28.65
N VAL A 238 59.61 16.14 -27.45
CA VAL A 238 58.99 16.45 -26.14
C VAL A 238 59.81 17.63 -25.56
N PRO A 239 59.20 18.67 -24.98
CA PRO A 239 59.22 18.78 -23.51
C PRO A 239 58.03 19.48 -22.81
N HIS A 240 57.67 18.89 -21.66
CA HIS A 240 57.41 19.50 -20.34
C HIS A 240 56.33 20.58 -20.07
N LEU A 241 55.42 20.20 -19.16
CA LEU A 241 54.98 20.85 -17.91
C LEU A 241 54.51 22.32 -17.91
N VAL A 242 53.31 22.56 -17.34
CA VAL A 242 53.04 23.41 -16.14
C VAL A 242 51.57 23.88 -16.15
N PHE A 243 50.85 23.62 -15.04
CA PHE A 243 49.61 24.31 -14.62
C PHE A 243 49.95 25.68 -14.02
N PRO A 244 49.15 26.73 -14.25
CA PRO A 244 48.51 27.42 -13.10
C PRO A 244 47.07 27.91 -13.42
N LEU A 245 46.07 27.73 -12.53
CA LEU A 245 45.67 28.62 -11.43
C LEU A 245 45.29 30.05 -11.85
N GLU A 246 44.02 30.39 -11.60
CA GLU A 246 43.37 31.72 -11.71
C GLU A 246 44.08 32.81 -10.89
N PRO A 247 43.70 34.10 -11.10
CA PRO A 247 42.87 34.74 -10.08
C PRO A 247 41.84 35.80 -10.55
N HIS A 248 40.72 35.83 -9.81
CA HIS A 248 39.88 36.93 -9.27
C HIS A 248 39.81 38.34 -9.90
N THR A 249 38.59 38.93 -9.91
CA THR A 249 38.19 40.14 -9.12
C THR A 249 36.68 40.48 -9.28
N ASP A 250 35.95 40.38 -8.16
CA ASP A 250 35.10 41.35 -7.40
C ASP A 250 34.00 42.28 -7.97
N ASP A 251 33.01 42.46 -7.05
CA ASP A 251 32.00 43.53 -6.81
C ASP A 251 30.64 43.49 -7.56
N ASP A 252 29.48 43.81 -6.97
CA ASP A 252 28.96 44.01 -5.60
C ASP A 252 27.41 44.12 -5.70
N SER A 253 26.70 44.03 -4.55
CA SER A 253 25.40 44.68 -4.22
C SER A 253 24.31 43.78 -3.59
N SER A 254 24.36 43.74 -2.25
CA SER A 254 23.29 43.97 -1.25
C SER A 254 21.80 43.71 -1.56
N GLY A 255 21.15 42.96 -0.66
CA GLY A 255 19.79 43.25 -0.19
C GLY A 255 18.91 42.03 0.15
N GLY A 256 18.59 41.82 1.44
CA GLY A 256 17.40 41.03 1.83
C GLY A 256 17.56 39.96 2.91
N LEU A 257 18.28 40.21 4.00
CA LEU A 257 18.04 39.48 5.26
C LEU A 257 16.93 40.23 6.01
N LEU A 258 15.80 39.57 6.29
CA LEU A 258 14.68 39.90 7.21
C LEU A 258 13.32 39.56 6.58
N SER A 259 12.99 38.27 6.42
CA SER A 259 11.63 37.82 6.04
C SER A 259 11.19 36.50 6.70
N ASP A 260 11.85 36.03 7.75
CA ASP A 260 11.57 34.67 8.28
C ASP A 260 11.02 34.62 9.73
N SER A 261 10.85 35.76 10.40
CA SER A 261 10.33 35.79 11.77
C SER A 261 8.80 35.97 11.87
N SER A 262 8.11 36.33 10.78
CA SER A 262 6.66 36.57 10.81
C SER A 262 5.82 35.29 10.74
N ASN A 263 6.35 34.21 10.14
CA ASN A 263 5.59 32.98 9.89
C ASN A 263 5.55 32.03 11.11
N TYR A 264 6.49 32.17 12.05
CA TYR A 264 6.55 31.37 13.27
C TYR A 264 5.49 31.79 14.30
N TYR A 265 5.32 33.11 14.51
CA TYR A 265 4.35 33.63 15.48
C TYR A 265 2.89 33.49 15.03
N VAL A 266 2.62 33.52 13.72
CA VAL A 266 1.28 33.26 13.17
C VAL A 266 0.89 31.77 13.34
N LYS A 267 1.85 30.85 13.19
CA LYS A 267 1.63 29.41 13.45
C LYS A 267 1.43 29.06 14.92
N LEU A 268 2.05 29.80 15.85
CA LEU A 268 1.88 29.58 17.29
C LEU A 268 0.54 30.12 17.82
N SER A 269 0.01 31.18 17.21
CA SER A 269 -1.27 31.79 17.61
C SER A 269 -2.51 30.96 17.21
N SER A 270 -2.45 30.17 16.13
CA SER A 270 -3.60 29.34 15.70
C SER A 270 -3.77 28.05 16.52
N GLY A 271 -2.72 27.56 17.18
CA GLY A 271 -2.78 26.33 17.98
C GLY A 271 -3.41 26.52 19.36
N LEU A 272 -3.23 27.68 19.98
CA LEU A 272 -3.71 27.94 21.35
C LEU A 272 -5.22 28.18 21.44
N SER A 273 -5.87 28.66 20.36
CA SER A 273 -7.31 28.92 20.35
C SER A 273 -8.17 27.64 20.23
N LEU A 274 -7.62 26.54 19.70
CA LEU A 274 -8.36 25.28 19.49
C LEU A 274 -8.38 24.37 20.73
N LEU A 275 -7.39 24.52 21.63
CA LEU A 275 -7.32 23.77 22.88
C LEU A 275 -8.34 24.26 23.92
N GLY A 276 -8.67 25.56 23.91
CA GLY A 276 -9.70 26.13 24.79
C GLY A 276 -11.12 25.67 24.41
N ILE A 277 -11.42 25.62 23.12
CA ILE A 277 -12.75 25.24 22.60
C ILE A 277 -13.01 23.74 22.82
N SER A 278 -12.03 22.88 22.57
CA SER A 278 -12.15 21.43 22.78
C SER A 278 -12.38 21.06 24.25
N SER A 279 -11.71 21.76 25.18
CA SER A 279 -11.90 21.57 26.61
C SER A 279 -13.33 21.93 27.04
N ALA A 280 -13.86 23.07 26.59
CA ALA A 280 -15.22 23.50 26.92
C ALA A 280 -16.29 22.52 26.42
N VAL A 281 -16.14 21.97 25.21
CA VAL A 281 -17.08 20.98 24.65
C VAL A 281 -17.08 19.68 25.45
N PHE A 282 -15.92 19.22 25.93
CA PHE A 282 -15.83 18.01 26.76
C PHE A 282 -16.51 18.20 28.14
N TYR A 283 -16.33 19.37 28.76
CA TYR A 283 -17.04 19.70 30.01
C TYR A 283 -18.55 19.79 29.80
N LEU A 284 -19.03 20.42 28.72
CA LEU A 284 -20.46 20.47 28.39
C LEU A 284 -21.01 19.06 28.13
N TYR A 285 -20.29 18.22 27.41
CA TYR A 285 -20.68 16.83 27.16
C TYR A 285 -20.85 16.02 28.45
N LYS A 286 -19.94 16.17 29.42
CA LYS A 286 -19.95 15.38 30.67
C LYS A 286 -20.88 15.93 31.74
N PHE A 287 -21.08 17.24 31.81
CA PHE A 287 -21.73 17.90 32.96
C PHE A 287 -23.04 18.64 32.63
N THR A 288 -23.46 18.72 31.36
CA THR A 288 -24.77 19.31 31.00
C THR A 288 -25.72 18.30 30.35
N THR A 289 -27.01 18.65 30.30
CA THR A 289 -28.07 17.85 29.66
C THR A 289 -27.85 17.58 28.17
N PHE A 290 -26.92 18.32 27.52
CA PHE A 290 -26.50 18.10 26.14
C PHE A 290 -25.91 16.71 25.88
N GLY A 291 -25.15 16.14 26.83
CA GLY A 291 -24.58 14.78 26.67
C GLY A 291 -25.64 13.69 26.54
N LYS A 292 -26.75 13.82 27.28
CA LYS A 292 -27.91 12.89 27.18
C LYS A 292 -28.67 13.06 25.86
N TRP A 293 -28.79 14.30 25.36
CA TRP A 293 -29.47 14.61 24.09
C TRP A 293 -28.72 14.08 22.86
N ILE A 294 -27.38 14.19 22.83
CA ILE A 294 -26.55 13.62 21.75
C ILE A 294 -26.67 12.09 21.73
N ARG A 295 -26.58 11.45 22.91
CA ARG A 295 -26.71 9.99 23.02
C ARG A 295 -28.09 9.49 22.59
N SER A 296 -29.17 10.23 22.84
CA SER A 296 -30.52 9.82 22.43
C SER A 296 -30.83 10.06 20.94
N ASN A 297 -30.24 11.09 20.32
CA ASN A 297 -30.55 11.43 18.93
C ASN A 297 -29.60 10.81 17.90
N VAL A 298 -28.35 10.54 18.26
CA VAL A 298 -27.37 9.88 17.37
C VAL A 298 -27.61 8.37 17.34
N LEU A 299 -27.87 7.73 18.48
CA LEU A 299 -28.13 6.28 18.54
C LEU A 299 -29.55 5.90 18.06
N ARG A 300 -30.48 6.85 17.97
CA ARG A 300 -31.85 6.58 17.49
C ARG A 300 -31.98 6.62 15.96
N LYS A 301 -30.96 7.10 15.23
CA LYS A 301 -30.97 7.15 13.76
C LYS A 301 -30.50 5.86 13.07
N GLU A 302 -30.14 4.82 13.82
CA GLU A 302 -29.71 3.51 13.29
C GLU A 302 -30.72 2.36 13.53
N LYS A 303 -32.00 2.66 13.79
CA LYS A 303 -33.07 1.65 13.65
C LYS A 303 -33.74 1.80 12.29
N ILE A 304 -33.21 1.07 11.33
CA ILE A 304 -33.89 0.74 10.08
C ILE A 304 -35.20 0.00 10.43
N ASN A 305 -36.31 0.50 9.90
CA ASN A 305 -37.62 -0.16 9.91
C ASN A 305 -37.49 -1.53 9.24
N ILE A 306 -37.66 -2.61 10.02
CA ILE A 306 -38.05 -3.90 9.49
C ILE A 306 -39.37 -4.22 10.17
N ASP A 307 -40.41 -4.22 9.36
CA ASP A 307 -41.74 -4.69 9.69
C ASP A 307 -41.65 -6.18 10.10
N LEU A 308 -41.91 -6.45 11.37
CA LEU A 308 -41.98 -7.81 11.95
C LEU A 308 -43.24 -7.89 12.80
N GLU A 309 -44.39 -7.70 12.18
CA GLU A 309 -45.71 -7.91 12.81
C GLU A 309 -46.47 -9.08 12.18
N GLU A 310 -45.79 -10.19 11.85
CA GLU A 310 -46.48 -11.44 11.45
C GLU A 310 -45.93 -12.73 12.08
N ASN A 311 -44.78 -12.71 12.76
CA ASN A 311 -44.18 -13.94 13.34
C ASN A 311 -44.18 -14.02 14.88
N ALA A 312 -44.74 -13.02 15.57
CA ALA A 312 -44.81 -13.04 17.05
C ALA A 312 -45.99 -13.88 17.59
N GLN A 313 -47.04 -14.13 16.80
CA GLN A 313 -48.22 -14.87 17.26
C GLN A 313 -48.06 -16.40 17.21
N ASN A 314 -47.13 -16.94 16.42
CA ASN A 314 -46.91 -18.40 16.31
C ASN A 314 -45.89 -18.97 17.31
N LEU A 315 -45.21 -18.14 18.10
CA LEU A 315 -44.21 -18.59 19.09
C LEU A 315 -44.70 -18.60 20.53
N ILE A 316 -45.86 -17.98 20.81
CA ILE A 316 -46.41 -17.88 22.18
C ILE A 316 -47.24 -19.12 22.53
N GLU A 317 -47.80 -19.83 21.55
CA GLU A 317 -48.74 -20.94 21.80
C GLU A 317 -48.05 -22.26 22.23
N HIS A 318 -46.72 -22.37 22.09
CA HIS A 318 -45.98 -23.61 22.40
C HIS A 318 -45.12 -23.57 23.68
N ALA A 319 -45.07 -22.44 24.41
CA ALA A 319 -44.28 -22.33 25.64
C ALA A 319 -45.11 -22.44 26.94
N SER A 320 -46.42 -22.62 26.84
CA SER A 320 -47.32 -22.66 28.02
C SER A 320 -47.42 -24.04 28.69
N ASP A 321 -46.89 -25.10 28.10
CA ASP A 321 -46.98 -26.46 28.65
C ASP A 321 -45.61 -26.99 29.08
N ASN A 322 -45.41 -27.01 30.40
CA ASN A 322 -44.31 -27.58 31.21
C ASN A 322 -43.28 -26.56 31.74
N LEU A 323 -43.39 -26.22 33.02
CA LEU A 323 -42.72 -26.98 34.10
C LEU A 323 -42.96 -26.24 35.43
N GLY A 324 -43.86 -26.77 36.27
CA GLY A 324 -43.98 -26.33 37.65
C GLY A 324 -42.89 -26.97 38.51
N VAL A 325 -41.99 -26.18 39.10
CA VAL A 325 -41.17 -26.57 40.26
C VAL A 325 -40.95 -25.36 41.15
N ASN A 326 -41.49 -25.42 42.37
CA ASN A 326 -41.22 -24.54 43.51
C ASN A 326 -39.79 -24.74 44.04
N ILE A 327 -39.03 -23.67 44.29
CA ILE A 327 -37.95 -23.67 45.30
C ILE A 327 -37.96 -22.31 46.04
N TYR A 328 -38.17 -22.42 47.35
CA TYR A 328 -38.08 -21.37 48.37
C TYR A 328 -36.63 -20.92 48.65
N ASP A 329 -36.54 -19.69 49.16
CA ASP A 329 -35.56 -19.14 50.10
C ASP A 329 -34.05 -19.20 49.83
N ASN A 330 -33.45 -18.00 49.81
CA ASN A 330 -32.23 -17.70 50.58
C ASN A 330 -32.07 -16.17 50.71
N ASP A 331 -32.59 -15.63 51.81
CA ASP A 331 -32.37 -14.27 52.29
C ASP A 331 -30.99 -14.17 52.95
N PHE A 332 -30.14 -13.26 52.47
CA PHE A 332 -28.83 -12.98 53.08
C PHE A 332 -28.98 -12.00 54.25
N HIS A 333 -28.59 -12.46 55.45
CA HIS A 333 -28.48 -11.68 56.69
C HIS A 333 -27.49 -10.51 56.57
N ILE A 334 -27.91 -9.32 57.00
CA ILE A 334 -27.03 -8.20 57.35
C ILE A 334 -27.17 -7.94 58.86
N ASN A 335 -26.09 -8.20 59.60
CA ASN A 335 -25.98 -7.85 61.02
C ASN A 335 -25.70 -6.36 61.19
N TYR A 336 -26.43 -5.70 62.09
CA TYR A 336 -26.02 -4.44 62.70
C TYR A 336 -26.05 -4.61 64.23
N GLN A 337 -24.89 -4.52 64.86
CA GLN A 337 -24.74 -4.26 66.30
C GLN A 337 -24.54 -2.75 66.49
N SER A 338 -25.27 -2.13 67.42
CA SER A 338 -24.64 -1.51 68.59
C SER A 338 -25.68 -1.03 69.62
N SER A 339 -25.34 -1.29 70.88
CA SER A 339 -25.72 -0.65 72.15
C SER A 339 -27.12 -0.90 72.71
#